data_AF-A0A2K1QIC9-F1
#
_entry.id   AF-A0A2K1QIC9-F1
#
_cell.length_a   1.000
_cell.length_b   1.000
_cell.length_c   1.000
_cell.angle_alpha   90.00
_cell.angle_beta   90.00
_cell.angle_gamma   90.00
#
_symmetry.space_group_name_H-M   'P 1'
#
loop_
_entity.id
_entity.type
_entity.pdbx_description
1 polymer ?
#
loop_
_entity_poly.entity_id
_entity_poly.type
_entity_poly.pdbx_seq_one_letter_code
_entity_poly.pdbx_strand_id
1 'polypeptide(L)'
;MTDVTTHLNALLKGREVPPITQHRYSIDQLDEFLKEAYRIHAGIAELTGYLRANRAAYLSTTPASRNARRNGPTPSKSGASQRPLTDKERAEIDAYSKMMIRELNNAIKGLSDTEQVRQETATLITSKKRNRAGFGALGRWAAGNVEAEKTSAEEIEEAKEKTIATHREGVIFFLQSRLQDTGKMQAFMIETRLQREEEKAKSVLYKAKGVEQMGDRVDASLLPRQDKKSRAAMESSMPDEGDAQLSEEQMQLFAEENQGMLKHLGQQLDQVRAVHRSLEEISQLQTSLMTNLESQNAHIDQLVQDSFFTEENVGRGNKELKKASERPSTARLLYHGTWMFCAFLVTWDLVF
;
A
#
# COMPACT_ATOMS: atom_id res chain seq x y z
N MET A 1 17.39 25.54 -1.15
CA MET A 1 18.85 25.37 -1.13
C MET A 1 19.40 25.86 -2.45
N THR A 2 20.42 26.72 -2.44
CA THR A 2 21.06 27.26 -3.66
C THR A 2 21.94 26.20 -4.32
N ASP A 3 21.90 26.10 -5.65
CA ASP A 3 22.73 25.17 -6.41
C ASP A 3 24.20 25.63 -6.40
N VAL A 4 25.06 24.89 -5.68
CA VAL A 4 26.49 25.18 -5.49
C VAL A 4 27.35 24.43 -6.51
N THR A 5 26.76 23.60 -7.37
CA THR A 5 27.48 22.69 -8.27
C THR A 5 28.38 23.45 -9.26
N THR A 6 27.97 24.64 -9.71
CA THR A 6 28.76 25.49 -10.62
C THR A 6 30.04 26.01 -9.94
N HIS A 7 29.94 26.43 -8.69
CA HIS A 7 31.07 26.94 -7.91
C HIS A 7 32.06 25.82 -7.56
N LEU A 8 31.52 24.64 -7.20
CA LEU A 8 32.32 23.44 -6.96
C LEU A 8 33.06 22.99 -8.23
N ASN A 9 32.39 23.00 -9.39
CA ASN A 9 33.01 22.64 -10.67
C ASN A 9 34.12 23.61 -11.09
N ALA A 10 34.02 24.90 -10.74
CA ALA A 10 35.09 25.86 -10.95
C ALA A 10 36.34 25.52 -10.11
N LEU A 11 36.16 25.10 -8.86
CA LEU A 11 37.25 24.67 -7.98
C LEU A 11 37.88 23.34 -8.44
N LEU A 12 37.07 22.40 -8.92
CA LEU A 12 37.55 21.11 -9.44
C LEU A 12 38.38 21.29 -10.71
N LYS A 13 37.96 22.19 -11.61
CA LYS A 13 38.71 22.54 -12.81
C LYS A 13 40.08 23.13 -12.48
N GLY A 14 40.19 23.90 -11.39
CA GLY A 14 41.47 24.41 -10.88
C GLY A 14 42.42 23.35 -10.31
N ARG A 15 41.93 22.13 -10.05
CA ARG A 15 42.72 20.98 -9.56
C ARG A 15 42.89 19.88 -10.60
N GLU A 16 42.58 20.15 -11.88
CA GLU A 16 42.57 19.16 -12.97
C GLU A 16 41.66 17.94 -12.70
N VAL A 17 40.64 18.11 -11.85
CA VAL A 17 39.66 17.06 -11.56
C VAL A 17 38.46 17.22 -12.51
N PRO A 18 37.92 16.13 -13.08
CA PRO A 18 36.74 16.20 -13.93
C PRO A 18 35.56 16.90 -13.24
N PRO A 19 34.78 17.73 -13.96
CA PRO A 19 33.64 18.41 -13.38
C PRO A 19 32.54 17.41 -13.00
N ILE A 20 31.86 17.68 -11.88
CA ILE A 20 30.67 16.94 -11.48
C ILE A 20 29.55 17.30 -12.45
N THR A 21 29.22 16.35 -13.31
CA THR A 21 28.03 16.40 -14.16
C THR A 21 26.81 16.03 -13.31
N GLN A 22 25.72 16.80 -13.40
CA GLN A 22 24.46 16.38 -12.81
C GLN A 22 24.03 15.05 -13.46
N HIS A 23 23.94 14.00 -12.65
CA HIS A 23 23.45 12.72 -13.12
C HIS A 23 21.94 12.86 -13.37
N ARG A 24 21.54 12.85 -14.65
CA ARG A 24 20.13 12.93 -15.02
C ARG A 24 19.51 11.55 -14.81
N TYR A 25 18.82 11.36 -13.70
CA TYR A 25 18.07 10.14 -13.43
C TYR A 25 17.07 9.88 -14.57
N SER A 26 17.24 8.77 -15.28
CA SER A 26 16.33 8.32 -16.34
C SER A 26 15.78 6.95 -15.99
N ILE A 27 14.45 6.81 -16.03
CA ILE A 27 13.73 5.55 -15.75
C ILE A 27 14.21 4.42 -16.67
N ASP A 28 14.58 4.75 -17.91
CA ASP A 28 14.99 3.79 -18.93
C ASP A 28 16.34 3.13 -18.62
N GLN A 29 17.18 3.78 -17.82
CA GLN A 29 18.50 3.27 -17.41
C GLN A 29 18.44 2.43 -16.12
N LEU A 30 17.28 2.33 -15.47
CA LEU A 30 17.15 1.51 -14.27
C LEU A 30 17.07 0.02 -14.61
N ASP A 31 17.43 -0.77 -13.60
CA ASP A 31 17.25 -2.21 -13.58
C ASP A 31 15.76 -2.58 -13.70
N GLU A 32 15.50 -3.77 -14.25
CA GLU A 32 14.16 -4.31 -14.50
C GLU A 32 13.31 -4.37 -13.22
N PHE A 33 13.93 -4.76 -12.09
CA PHE A 33 13.29 -4.74 -10.77
C PHE A 33 12.74 -3.34 -10.43
N LEU A 34 13.55 -2.30 -10.62
CA LEU A 34 13.16 -0.94 -10.25
C LEU A 34 12.12 -0.37 -11.21
N LYS A 35 12.19 -0.72 -12.50
CA LYS A 35 11.17 -0.36 -13.48
C LYS A 35 9.80 -0.93 -13.09
N GLU A 36 9.76 -2.21 -12.69
CA GLU A 36 8.52 -2.82 -12.24
C GLU A 36 8.03 -2.21 -10.92
N ALA A 37 8.93 -1.94 -9.97
CA ALA A 37 8.59 -1.24 -8.73
C ALA A 37 7.95 0.14 -8.98
N TYR A 38 8.48 0.93 -9.94
CA TYR A 38 7.89 2.21 -10.34
C TYR A 38 6.52 2.04 -10.98
N ARG A 39 6.33 1.00 -11.80
CA ARG A 39 5.05 0.67 -12.42
C ARG A 39 3.98 0.35 -11.36
N ILE A 40 4.32 -0.51 -10.39
CA ILE A 40 3.44 -0.84 -9.26
C ILE A 40 3.12 0.42 -8.46
N HIS A 41 4.13 1.23 -8.14
CA HIS A 41 3.91 2.49 -7.41
C HIS A 41 2.96 3.43 -8.14
N ALA A 42 3.11 3.57 -9.46
CA ALA A 42 2.20 4.37 -10.28
C ALA A 42 0.75 3.85 -10.19
N GLY A 43 0.56 2.53 -10.26
CA GLY A 43 -0.75 1.90 -10.08
C GLY A 43 -1.36 2.13 -8.69
N ILE A 44 -0.56 2.03 -7.62
CA ILE A 44 -1.02 2.36 -6.26
C ILE A 44 -1.43 3.84 -6.17
N ALA A 45 -0.63 4.75 -6.74
CA ALA A 45 -0.91 6.17 -6.73
C ALA A 45 -2.20 6.52 -7.50
N GLU A 46 -2.41 5.87 -8.66
CA GLU A 46 -3.63 6.00 -9.46
C GLU A 46 -4.86 5.51 -8.68
N LEU A 47 -4.80 4.32 -8.10
CA LEU A 47 -5.89 3.78 -7.27
C LEU A 47 -6.19 4.70 -6.09
N THR A 48 -5.16 5.21 -5.42
CA THR A 48 -5.32 6.14 -4.30
C THR A 48 -5.99 7.44 -4.75
N GLY A 49 -5.57 7.99 -5.89
CA GLY A 49 -6.18 9.17 -6.50
C GLY A 49 -7.65 8.93 -6.85
N TYR A 50 -7.95 7.78 -7.45
CA TYR A 50 -9.31 7.36 -7.79
C TYR A 50 -10.21 7.25 -6.54
N LEU A 51 -9.75 6.61 -5.47
CA LEU A 51 -10.51 6.49 -4.23
C LEU A 51 -10.74 7.86 -3.56
N ARG A 52 -9.75 8.75 -3.57
CA ARG A 52 -9.90 10.12 -3.05
C ARG A 52 -10.90 10.94 -3.84
N ALA A 53 -10.85 10.87 -5.16
CA ALA A 53 -11.78 11.58 -6.04
C ALA A 53 -13.23 11.12 -5.83
N ASN A 54 -13.45 9.82 -5.67
CA ASN A 54 -14.79 9.24 -5.53
C ASN A 54 -15.31 9.21 -4.08
N ARG A 55 -14.46 9.43 -3.06
CA ARG A 55 -14.86 9.37 -1.64
C ARG A 55 -16.05 10.25 -1.31
N ALA A 56 -16.05 11.50 -1.79
CA ALA A 56 -17.12 12.46 -1.48
C ALA A 56 -18.47 11.99 -2.07
N ALA A 57 -18.50 11.66 -3.37
CA ALA A 57 -19.69 11.13 -4.03
C ALA A 57 -20.16 9.80 -3.42
N TYR A 58 -19.24 8.92 -3.05
CA TYR A 58 -19.51 7.58 -2.51
C TYR A 58 -20.18 7.66 -1.13
N LEU A 59 -19.68 8.56 -0.27
CA LEU A 59 -20.21 8.75 1.08
C LEU A 59 -21.45 9.65 1.13
N SER A 60 -21.77 10.37 0.05
CA SER A 60 -22.94 11.24 0.01
C SER A 60 -24.24 10.44 0.12
N THR A 61 -25.09 10.79 1.09
CA THR A 61 -26.41 10.20 1.30
C THR A 61 -27.56 11.11 0.88
N THR A 62 -27.26 12.33 0.42
CA THR A 62 -28.29 13.28 0.02
C THR A 62 -29.07 12.72 -1.17
N PRO A 63 -30.36 12.36 -1.03
CA PRO A 63 -31.19 12.13 -2.20
C PRO A 63 -31.17 13.43 -3.00
N ALA A 64 -30.94 13.34 -4.32
CA ALA A 64 -30.94 14.51 -5.19
C ALA A 64 -32.23 15.30 -4.91
N SER A 65 -32.08 16.47 -4.27
CA SER A 65 -33.22 17.25 -3.80
C SER A 65 -34.10 17.57 -5.00
N ARG A 66 -35.30 17.00 -5.02
CA ARG A 66 -36.29 17.23 -6.09
C ARG A 66 -36.71 18.70 -6.16
N ASN A 67 -36.39 19.50 -5.13
CA ASN A 67 -36.65 20.94 -5.06
C ASN A 67 -35.69 21.79 -5.91
N ALA A 68 -34.58 21.25 -6.42
CA ALA A 68 -33.67 22.00 -7.30
C ALA A 68 -34.20 22.18 -8.73
N ARG A 69 -35.35 21.57 -9.10
CA ARG A 69 -35.96 21.73 -10.42
C ARG A 69 -36.98 22.88 -10.51
N ARG A 70 -37.28 23.59 -9.41
CA ARG A 70 -38.37 24.57 -9.40
C ARG A 70 -37.92 26.03 -9.55
N ASN A 71 -36.65 26.38 -9.31
CA ASN A 71 -36.17 27.76 -9.43
C ASN A 71 -34.84 27.88 -10.19
N GLY A 72 -34.87 28.50 -11.38
CA GLY A 72 -33.78 29.32 -11.91
C GLY A 72 -32.86 28.71 -12.99
N PRO A 73 -32.68 29.36 -14.15
CA PRO A 73 -31.70 28.97 -15.16
C PRO A 73 -30.37 29.71 -14.96
N THR A 74 -29.26 28.98 -14.86
CA THR A 74 -27.90 29.37 -15.33
C THR A 74 -26.94 28.20 -15.11
N PRO A 75 -26.35 27.60 -16.16
CA PRO A 75 -25.29 26.61 -16.00
C PRO A 75 -23.93 27.32 -16.04
N SER A 76 -23.38 27.69 -14.88
CA SER A 76 -21.96 28.05 -14.79
C SER A 76 -21.11 26.77 -14.84
N LYS A 77 -20.32 26.65 -15.92
CA LYS A 77 -19.32 25.60 -16.12
C LYS A 77 -18.12 25.83 -15.19
N SER A 78 -18.17 25.42 -13.92
CA SER A 78 -16.93 25.29 -13.10
C SER A 78 -17.14 24.57 -11.76
N GLY A 79 -17.83 23.44 -11.77
CA GLY A 79 -17.87 22.55 -10.62
C GLY A 79 -18.66 21.33 -10.98
N ALA A 80 -17.99 20.18 -11.13
CA ALA A 80 -18.65 18.89 -11.20
C ALA A 80 -19.40 18.67 -9.87
N SER A 81 -20.61 19.24 -9.79
CA SER A 81 -21.52 19.08 -8.68
C SER A 81 -21.80 17.59 -8.57
N GLN A 82 -21.19 17.01 -7.53
CA GLN A 82 -21.15 15.61 -7.17
C GLN A 82 -22.58 15.07 -7.14
N ARG A 83 -22.99 14.46 -8.25
CA ARG A 83 -24.22 13.66 -8.26
C ARG A 83 -24.01 12.53 -7.26
N PRO A 84 -24.95 12.30 -6.33
CA PRO A 84 -24.84 11.16 -5.43
C PRO A 84 -24.81 9.88 -6.28
N LEU A 85 -23.78 9.07 -6.08
CA LEU A 85 -23.62 7.80 -6.79
C LEU A 85 -24.79 6.87 -6.42
N THR A 86 -25.34 6.21 -7.43
CA THR A 86 -26.31 5.13 -7.26
C THR A 86 -25.64 3.94 -6.58
N ASP A 87 -26.45 3.07 -5.97
CA ASP A 87 -25.93 1.89 -5.29
C ASP A 87 -25.17 0.92 -6.21
N LYS A 88 -25.53 0.91 -7.50
CA LYS A 88 -24.82 0.16 -8.53
C LYS A 88 -23.43 0.74 -8.79
N GLU A 89 -23.34 2.05 -9.02
CA GLU A 89 -22.06 2.74 -9.23
C GLU A 89 -21.13 2.59 -8.00
N ARG A 90 -21.69 2.60 -6.78
CA ARG A 90 -20.91 2.31 -5.55
C ARG A 90 -20.38 0.88 -5.53
N ALA A 91 -21.19 -0.10 -5.91
CA ALA A 91 -20.76 -1.49 -5.98
C ALA A 91 -19.69 -1.72 -7.07
N GLU A 92 -19.77 -0.99 -8.18
CA GLU A 92 -18.73 -0.99 -9.23
C GLU A 92 -17.41 -0.42 -8.72
N ILE A 93 -17.46 0.70 -7.97
CA ILE A 93 -16.27 1.28 -7.30
C ILE A 93 -15.65 0.26 -6.33
N ASP A 94 -16.46 -0.42 -5.53
CA ASP A 94 -16.00 -1.44 -4.58
C ASP A 94 -15.38 -2.63 -5.31
N ALA A 95 -15.98 -3.09 -6.41
CA ALA A 95 -15.47 -4.19 -7.23
C ALA A 95 -14.14 -3.84 -7.91
N TYR A 96 -14.06 -2.66 -8.54
CA TYR A 96 -12.85 -2.17 -9.20
C TYR A 96 -11.70 -2.01 -8.20
N SER A 97 -11.95 -1.36 -7.07
CA SER A 97 -10.92 -1.15 -6.04
C SER A 97 -10.43 -2.47 -5.44
N LYS A 98 -11.32 -3.44 -5.18
CA LYS A 98 -10.92 -4.78 -4.74
C LYS A 98 -10.07 -5.51 -5.78
N MET A 99 -10.46 -5.47 -7.05
CA MET A 99 -9.71 -6.09 -8.14
C MET A 99 -8.30 -5.50 -8.21
N MET A 100 -8.19 -4.17 -8.22
CA MET A 100 -6.91 -3.47 -8.33
C MET A 100 -6.00 -3.75 -7.12
N ILE A 101 -6.55 -3.82 -5.89
CA ILE A 101 -5.75 -4.17 -4.71
C ILE A 101 -5.21 -5.60 -4.81
N ARG A 102 -6.01 -6.55 -5.29
CA ARG A 102 -5.55 -7.94 -5.51
C ARG A 102 -4.47 -8.01 -6.59
N GLU A 103 -4.67 -7.31 -7.69
CA GLU A 103 -3.70 -7.23 -8.79
C GLU A 103 -2.36 -6.64 -8.32
N LEU A 104 -2.40 -5.50 -7.64
CA LEU A 104 -1.21 -4.85 -7.08
C LEU A 104 -0.54 -5.72 -6.00
N ASN A 105 -1.32 -6.41 -5.17
CA ASN A 105 -0.76 -7.36 -4.20
C ASN A 105 -0.02 -8.50 -4.88
N ASN A 106 -0.58 -9.07 -5.94
CA ASN A 106 0.04 -10.14 -6.70
C ASN A 106 1.30 -9.67 -7.43
N ALA A 107 1.29 -8.45 -7.99
CA ALA A 107 2.46 -7.84 -8.61
C ALA A 107 3.60 -7.64 -7.59
N ILE A 108 3.28 -7.15 -6.39
CA ILE A 108 4.28 -7.00 -5.31
C ILE A 108 4.81 -8.35 -4.84
N LYS A 109 3.96 -9.38 -4.73
CA LYS A 109 4.40 -10.74 -4.41
C LYS A 109 5.34 -11.30 -5.47
N GLY A 110 4.98 -11.18 -6.76
CA GLY A 110 5.86 -11.58 -7.85
C GLY A 110 7.22 -10.86 -7.81
N LEU A 111 7.22 -9.55 -7.53
CA LEU A 111 8.44 -8.78 -7.35
C LEU A 111 9.29 -9.29 -6.17
N SER A 112 8.64 -9.60 -5.04
CA SER A 112 9.30 -10.19 -3.86
C SER A 112 9.90 -11.57 -4.18
N ASP A 113 9.16 -12.43 -4.85
CA ASP A 113 9.60 -13.79 -5.21
C ASP A 113 10.81 -13.73 -6.15
N THR A 114 10.80 -12.81 -7.13
CA THR A 114 11.96 -12.62 -8.03
C THR A 114 13.21 -12.15 -7.29
N GLU A 115 13.06 -11.30 -6.28
CA GLU A 115 14.19 -10.86 -5.46
C GLU A 115 14.69 -11.97 -4.54
N GLN A 116 13.79 -12.78 -3.98
CA GLN A 116 14.19 -13.94 -3.19
C GLN A 116 15.00 -14.94 -4.03
N VAL A 117 14.53 -15.26 -5.25
CA VAL A 117 15.27 -16.14 -6.18
C VAL A 117 16.64 -15.55 -6.54
N ARG A 118 16.74 -14.22 -6.70
CA ARG A 118 18.03 -13.55 -6.92
C ARG A 118 18.97 -13.71 -5.73
N GLN A 119 18.49 -13.48 -4.51
CA GLN A 119 19.27 -13.62 -3.28
C GLN A 119 19.77 -15.06 -3.09
N GLU A 120 18.90 -16.05 -3.29
CA GLU A 120 19.27 -17.47 -3.25
C GLU A 120 20.31 -17.81 -4.34
N THR A 121 20.12 -17.31 -5.56
CA THR A 121 21.08 -17.53 -6.65
C THR A 121 22.43 -16.89 -6.35
N ALA A 122 22.45 -15.67 -5.81
CA ALA A 122 23.68 -14.97 -5.43
C ALA A 122 24.46 -15.72 -4.35
N THR A 123 23.78 -16.19 -3.30
CA THR A 123 24.41 -16.97 -2.23
C THR A 123 24.93 -18.33 -2.72
N LEU A 124 24.20 -19.00 -3.61
CA LEU A 124 24.64 -20.25 -4.24
C LEU A 124 25.85 -20.05 -5.16
N ILE A 125 25.87 -18.97 -5.95
CA ILE A 125 27.03 -18.63 -6.78
C ILE A 125 28.25 -18.35 -5.91
N THR A 126 28.10 -17.59 -4.83
CA THR A 126 29.18 -17.27 -3.90
C THR A 126 29.72 -18.52 -3.19
N SER A 127 28.85 -19.41 -2.72
CA SER A 127 29.27 -20.69 -2.14
C SER A 127 29.96 -21.61 -3.16
N LYS A 128 29.48 -21.65 -4.41
CA LYS A 128 30.10 -22.44 -5.48
C LYS A 128 31.44 -21.88 -5.94
N LYS A 129 31.60 -20.55 -6.03
CA LYS A 129 32.89 -19.88 -6.30
C LYS A 129 33.92 -20.29 -5.23
N ARG A 130 33.52 -20.25 -3.96
CA ARG A 130 34.35 -20.68 -2.82
C ARG A 130 34.79 -22.15 -2.93
N ASN A 131 33.89 -23.03 -3.35
CA ASN A 131 34.18 -24.46 -3.47
C ASN A 131 34.97 -24.83 -4.75
N ARG A 132 34.85 -24.06 -5.82
CA ARG A 132 35.46 -24.35 -7.14
C ARG A 132 36.87 -23.78 -7.32
N ALA A 133 37.27 -22.77 -6.54
CA ALA A 133 38.66 -22.34 -6.46
C ALA A 133 39.48 -23.50 -5.86
N GLY A 134 39.96 -24.40 -6.73
CA GLY A 134 40.40 -25.79 -6.46
C GLY A 134 41.63 -25.99 -5.55
N PHE A 135 41.95 -25.00 -4.72
CA PHE A 135 42.88 -25.05 -3.60
C PHE A 135 42.27 -24.47 -2.30
N GLY A 136 40.96 -24.21 -2.26
CA GLY A 136 40.29 -23.29 -1.33
C GLY A 136 40.30 -23.65 0.16
N ALA A 137 40.55 -24.91 0.54
CA ALA A 137 40.71 -25.29 1.95
C ALA A 137 42.18 -25.61 2.29
N LEU A 138 42.83 -26.47 1.52
CA LEU A 138 44.20 -26.91 1.76
C LEU A 138 45.27 -25.85 1.41
N GLY A 139 45.04 -25.04 0.37
CA GLY A 139 45.94 -23.93 0.01
C GLY A 139 45.80 -22.72 0.94
N ARG A 140 44.60 -22.46 1.49
CA ARG A 140 44.38 -21.42 2.51
C ARG A 140 44.95 -21.83 3.88
N TRP A 141 44.85 -23.11 4.24
CA TRP A 141 45.49 -23.66 5.44
C TRP A 141 47.04 -23.66 5.34
N ALA A 142 47.59 -24.04 4.19
CA ALA A 142 49.04 -24.03 3.95
C ALA A 142 49.67 -22.62 3.89
N ALA A 143 48.88 -21.59 3.61
CA ALA A 143 49.33 -20.19 3.65
C ALA A 143 49.42 -19.61 5.09
N GLY A 144 49.13 -20.41 6.12
CA GLY A 144 49.29 -20.02 7.53
C GLY A 144 48.17 -19.13 8.07
N ASN A 145 47.10 -18.89 7.30
CA ASN A 145 45.93 -18.13 7.76
C ASN A 145 44.84 -19.11 8.23
N VAL A 146 44.88 -19.46 9.53
CA VAL A 146 43.90 -20.33 10.19
C VAL A 146 42.56 -19.60 10.40
N GLU A 147 42.56 -18.28 10.36
CA GLU A 147 41.36 -17.48 10.31
C GLU A 147 40.96 -17.27 8.84
N ALA A 148 39.76 -17.73 8.50
CA ALA A 148 39.25 -17.75 7.14
C ALA A 148 38.91 -16.34 6.62
N GLU A 149 39.86 -15.41 6.59
CA GLU A 149 39.66 -14.07 6.00
C GLU A 149 39.33 -14.21 4.51
N LYS A 150 38.10 -13.84 4.16
CA LYS A 150 37.61 -13.80 2.78
C LYS A 150 38.56 -12.90 1.99
N THR A 151 38.76 -13.14 0.70
CA THR A 151 39.59 -12.21 -0.07
C THR A 151 38.90 -10.85 -0.10
N SER A 152 39.65 -9.76 0.09
CA SER A 152 39.07 -8.41 0.18
C SER A 152 38.23 -8.02 -1.05
N ALA A 153 38.52 -8.58 -2.22
CA ALA A 153 37.71 -8.43 -3.42
C ALA A 153 36.35 -9.16 -3.32
N GLU A 154 36.31 -10.37 -2.76
CA GLU A 154 35.07 -11.12 -2.50
C GLU A 154 34.21 -10.44 -1.44
N GLU A 155 34.82 -9.86 -0.40
CA GLU A 155 34.08 -9.10 0.63
C GLU A 155 33.40 -7.86 0.06
N ILE A 156 34.05 -7.15 -0.86
CA ILE A 156 33.47 -5.99 -1.54
C ILE A 156 32.32 -6.40 -2.46
N GLU A 157 32.42 -7.53 -3.17
CA GLU A 157 31.30 -8.05 -3.98
C GLU A 157 30.10 -8.46 -3.11
N GLU A 158 30.33 -9.20 -2.02
CA GLU A 158 29.28 -9.61 -1.08
C GLU A 158 28.61 -8.40 -0.43
N ALA A 159 29.39 -7.38 -0.04
CA ALA A 159 28.86 -6.13 0.51
C ALA A 159 27.97 -5.39 -0.50
N LYS A 160 28.38 -5.32 -1.77
CA LYS A 160 27.56 -4.71 -2.83
C LYS A 160 26.25 -5.46 -3.03
N GLU A 161 26.30 -6.79 -3.10
CA GLU A 161 25.09 -7.60 -3.25
C GLU A 161 24.12 -7.43 -2.07
N LYS A 162 24.67 -7.33 -0.86
CA LYS A 162 23.91 -7.09 0.37
C LYS A 162 23.26 -5.71 0.38
N THR A 163 23.99 -4.64 0.04
CA THR A 163 23.41 -3.28 -0.04
C THR A 163 22.28 -3.20 -1.07
N ILE A 164 22.42 -3.89 -2.21
CA ILE A 164 21.36 -4.00 -3.22
C ILE A 164 20.15 -4.75 -2.65
N ALA A 165 20.36 -5.87 -1.96
CA ALA A 165 19.29 -6.64 -1.32
C ALA A 165 18.52 -5.78 -0.30
N THR A 166 19.22 -5.09 0.60
CA THR A 166 18.63 -4.18 1.58
C THR A 166 17.81 -3.07 0.93
N HIS A 167 18.33 -2.45 -0.13
CA HIS A 167 17.59 -1.43 -0.87
C HIS A 167 16.31 -1.98 -1.49
N ARG A 168 16.37 -3.14 -2.14
CA ARG A 168 15.21 -3.75 -2.80
C ARG A 168 14.15 -4.22 -1.82
N GLU A 169 14.55 -4.75 -0.68
CA GLU A 169 13.63 -5.12 0.40
C GLU A 169 12.93 -3.88 0.97
N GLY A 170 13.67 -2.79 1.18
CA GLY A 170 13.08 -1.49 1.56
C GLY A 170 12.08 -0.96 0.53
N VAL A 171 12.33 -1.17 -0.77
CA VAL A 171 11.38 -0.82 -1.84
C VAL A 171 10.11 -1.69 -1.77
N ILE A 172 10.24 -3.01 -1.60
CA ILE A 172 9.09 -3.92 -1.47
C ILE A 172 8.24 -3.54 -0.25
N PHE A 173 8.88 -3.31 0.89
CA PHE A 173 8.20 -2.87 2.10
C PHE A 173 7.47 -1.55 1.91
N PHE A 174 8.11 -0.57 1.26
CA PHE A 174 7.48 0.69 0.93
C PHE A 174 6.22 0.49 0.06
N LEU A 175 6.29 -0.33 -0.99
CA LEU A 175 5.14 -0.63 -1.86
C LEU A 175 4.01 -1.32 -1.09
N GLN A 176 4.34 -2.30 -0.24
CA GLN A 176 3.36 -2.99 0.60
C GLN A 176 2.69 -2.05 1.59
N SER A 177 3.47 -1.20 2.27
CA SER A 177 2.97 -0.19 3.21
C SER A 177 2.02 0.79 2.52
N ARG A 178 2.37 1.26 1.31
CA ARG A 178 1.49 2.13 0.51
C ARG A 178 0.20 1.44 0.06
N LEU A 179 0.28 0.16 -0.34
CA LEU A 179 -0.90 -0.61 -0.69
C LEU A 179 -1.81 -0.82 0.54
N GLN A 180 -1.22 -1.06 1.71
CA GLN A 180 -1.94 -1.20 2.97
C GLN A 180 -2.68 0.10 3.33
N ASP A 181 -2.05 1.26 3.21
CA ASP A 181 -2.69 2.56 3.44
C ASP A 181 -3.88 2.78 2.51
N THR A 182 -3.74 2.40 1.24
CA THR A 182 -4.82 2.46 0.24
C THR A 182 -5.97 1.51 0.60
N GLY A 183 -5.63 0.30 1.05
CA GLY A 183 -6.59 -0.66 1.57
C GLY A 183 -7.35 -0.13 2.78
N LYS A 184 -6.66 0.48 3.76
CA LYS A 184 -7.29 1.10 4.95
C LYS A 184 -8.30 2.17 4.54
N MET A 185 -7.95 3.00 3.56
CA MET A 185 -8.85 4.02 3.04
C MET A 185 -10.12 3.42 2.41
N GLN A 186 -9.99 2.35 1.64
CA GLN A 186 -11.12 1.64 1.05
C GLN A 186 -12.02 1.01 2.13
N ALA A 187 -11.44 0.31 3.10
CA ALA A 187 -12.18 -0.28 4.21
C ALA A 187 -12.96 0.78 4.99
N PHE A 188 -12.33 1.92 5.30
CA PHE A 188 -13.01 3.03 5.96
C PHE A 188 -14.24 3.51 5.17
N MET A 189 -14.13 3.62 3.84
CA MET A 189 -15.27 4.03 3.00
C MET A 189 -16.43 3.03 3.07
N ILE A 190 -16.11 1.73 2.98
CA ILE A 190 -17.10 0.64 3.00
C ILE A 190 -17.72 0.48 4.38
N GLU A 191 -16.94 0.58 5.45
CA GLU A 191 -17.44 0.55 6.83
C GLU A 191 -18.41 1.70 7.09
N THR A 192 -18.04 2.91 6.69
CA THR A 192 -18.93 4.07 6.83
C THR A 192 -20.22 3.87 6.02
N ARG A 193 -20.16 3.23 4.84
CA ARG A 193 -21.36 2.88 4.07
C ARG A 193 -22.20 1.84 4.80
N LEU A 194 -21.59 0.79 5.33
CA LEU A 194 -22.27 -0.27 6.07
C LEU A 194 -23.03 0.30 7.26
N GLN A 195 -22.38 1.13 8.08
CA GLN A 195 -23.01 1.81 9.21
C GLN A 195 -24.25 2.61 8.78
N ARG A 196 -24.16 3.36 7.67
CA ARG A 196 -25.31 4.12 7.16
C ARG A 196 -26.43 3.26 6.62
N GLU A 197 -26.11 2.15 5.94
CA GLU A 197 -27.15 1.22 5.46
C GLU A 197 -27.83 0.50 6.63
N GLU A 198 -27.10 0.15 7.68
CA GLU A 198 -27.68 -0.40 8.91
C GLU A 198 -28.56 0.62 9.63
N GLU A 199 -28.13 1.88 9.74
CA GLU A 199 -28.94 2.96 10.31
C GLU A 199 -30.22 3.20 9.50
N LYS A 200 -30.13 3.18 8.15
CA LYS A 200 -31.31 3.27 7.28
C LYS A 200 -32.25 2.09 7.50
N ALA A 201 -31.75 0.86 7.52
CA ALA A 201 -32.58 -0.32 7.75
C ALA A 201 -33.28 -0.24 9.11
N LYS A 202 -32.56 0.17 10.17
CA LYS A 202 -33.14 0.44 11.49
C LYS A 202 -34.20 1.54 11.41
N SER A 203 -33.93 2.66 10.73
CA SER A 203 -34.88 3.78 10.61
C SER A 203 -36.16 3.43 9.85
N VAL A 204 -36.08 2.59 8.82
CA VAL A 204 -37.24 2.08 8.06
C VAL A 204 -38.06 1.17 8.96
N LEU A 205 -37.43 0.30 9.74
CA LEU A 205 -38.11 -0.53 10.74
C LEU A 205 -38.79 0.31 11.83
N TYR A 206 -38.12 1.34 12.35
CA TYR A 206 -38.72 2.26 13.32
C TYR A 206 -39.90 3.03 12.73
N LYS A 207 -39.80 3.49 11.47
CA LYS A 207 -40.90 4.17 10.77
C LYS A 207 -42.07 3.24 10.51
N ALA A 208 -41.82 2.01 10.05
CA ALA A 208 -42.84 0.98 9.83
C ALA A 208 -43.60 0.68 11.13
N LYS A 209 -42.87 0.47 12.23
CA LYS A 209 -43.45 0.25 13.57
C LYS A 209 -44.23 1.45 14.09
N GLY A 210 -43.78 2.67 13.77
CA GLY A 210 -44.48 3.92 14.12
C GLY A 210 -45.78 4.12 13.34
N VAL A 211 -45.85 3.66 12.08
CA VAL A 211 -47.07 3.69 11.26
C VAL A 211 -48.10 2.68 11.79
N GLU A 212 -47.68 1.48 12.21
CA GLU A 212 -48.57 0.52 12.88
C GLU A 212 -49.14 1.07 14.21
N GLN A 213 -48.34 1.78 15.00
CA GLN A 213 -48.82 2.43 16.25
C GLN A 213 -49.71 3.66 16.02
N MET A 214 -49.61 4.32 14.86
CA MET A 214 -50.47 5.47 14.50
C MET A 214 -51.81 5.02 13.91
N GLY A 215 -51.85 3.84 13.25
CA GLY A 215 -53.10 3.22 12.77
C GLY A 215 -54.08 2.83 13.88
N ASP A 216 -53.58 2.61 15.11
CA ASP A 216 -54.39 2.29 16.29
C ASP A 216 -54.80 3.53 17.12
N ARG A 217 -54.37 4.73 16.70
CA ARG A 217 -54.62 6.00 17.41
C ARG A 217 -55.02 7.12 16.47
N VAL A 218 -56.07 6.93 15.69
CA VAL A 218 -56.85 8.06 15.20
C VAL A 218 -57.70 8.57 16.37
N ASP A 219 -57.12 9.42 17.21
CA ASP A 219 -57.87 10.17 18.21
C ASP A 219 -58.74 11.21 17.47
N ALA A 220 -60.03 10.92 17.39
CA ALA A 220 -61.05 11.74 16.71
C ALA A 220 -61.20 13.16 17.29
N SER A 221 -60.39 13.54 18.29
CA SER A 221 -60.40 14.84 18.95
C SER A 221 -59.58 15.94 18.25
N LEU A 222 -58.81 15.63 17.20
CA LEU A 222 -57.96 16.61 16.48
C LEU A 222 -58.59 17.18 15.18
N LEU A 223 -59.88 16.92 14.91
CA LEU A 223 -60.60 17.61 13.85
C LEU A 223 -60.85 19.08 14.23
N PRO A 224 -60.66 20.06 13.31
CA PRO A 224 -60.89 21.46 13.61
C PRO A 224 -62.32 21.69 14.09
N ARG A 225 -62.45 22.16 15.34
CA ARG A 225 -63.72 22.45 16.01
C ARG A 225 -64.38 23.67 15.35
N GLN A 226 -65.14 23.44 14.30
CA GLN A 226 -65.96 24.46 13.65
C GLN A 226 -67.20 24.77 14.49
N ASP A 227 -67.58 26.04 14.50
CA ASP A 227 -68.47 26.68 15.47
C ASP A 227 -69.87 26.08 15.64
N LYS A 228 -70.34 26.10 16.89
CA LYS A 228 -71.58 25.50 17.42
C LYS A 228 -72.88 26.20 16.98
N LYS A 229 -73.04 26.60 15.72
CA LYS A 229 -74.30 27.21 15.23
C LYS A 229 -75.03 26.43 14.13
N SER A 230 -74.44 25.34 13.63
CA SER A 230 -75.05 24.48 12.59
C SER A 230 -75.56 23.13 13.10
N ARG A 231 -75.46 22.85 14.41
CA ARG A 231 -75.80 21.54 14.99
C ARG A 231 -77.31 21.25 15.15
N ALA A 232 -78.19 22.23 14.89
CA ALA A 232 -79.65 22.02 15.01
C ALA A 232 -80.36 21.65 13.69
N ALA A 233 -79.63 21.60 12.56
CA ALA A 233 -80.21 21.29 11.24
C ALA A 233 -79.78 19.93 10.67
N MET A 234 -79.02 19.14 11.43
CA MET A 234 -78.49 17.84 11.00
C MET A 234 -78.80 16.76 12.07
N GLU A 235 -80.03 16.74 12.56
CA GLU A 235 -80.52 15.70 13.51
C GLU A 235 -81.61 14.82 12.87
N SER A 236 -81.71 14.81 11.54
CA SER A 236 -82.70 14.01 10.79
C SER A 236 -82.09 13.07 9.75
N SER A 237 -80.80 12.76 9.83
CA SER A 237 -80.17 11.77 8.97
C SER A 237 -79.03 11.08 9.72
N MET A 238 -79.40 10.21 10.65
CA MET A 238 -78.51 9.15 11.13
C MET A 238 -78.66 7.97 10.16
N PRO A 239 -77.69 7.65 9.30
CA PRO A 239 -77.37 6.27 9.04
C PRO A 239 -76.53 5.77 10.21
N ASP A 240 -77.12 4.80 10.90
CA ASP A 240 -76.54 3.64 11.57
C ASP A 240 -75.03 3.66 11.87
N GLU A 241 -74.72 3.38 13.14
CA GLU A 241 -73.41 2.99 13.65
C GLU A 241 -72.99 1.65 13.03
N GLY A 242 -72.67 1.66 11.73
CA GLY A 242 -72.03 0.55 11.05
C GLY A 242 -70.52 0.69 11.22
N ASP A 243 -69.90 -0.37 11.74
CA ASP A 243 -68.46 -0.57 11.78
C ASP A 243 -67.74 0.20 10.67
N ALA A 244 -66.77 1.04 11.03
CA ALA A 244 -65.81 1.58 10.08
C ALA A 244 -64.88 0.44 9.59
N GLN A 245 -65.46 -0.56 8.95
CA GLN A 245 -64.76 -1.54 8.15
C GLN A 245 -64.12 -0.76 7.01
N LEU A 246 -62.78 -0.76 7.00
CA LEU A 246 -61.96 -0.26 5.91
C LEU A 246 -62.63 -0.66 4.58
N SER A 247 -62.85 0.30 3.67
CA SER A 247 -63.31 0.00 2.32
C SER A 247 -62.46 -1.13 1.76
N GLU A 248 -63.07 -2.11 1.09
CA GLU A 248 -62.35 -3.26 0.51
C GLU A 248 -61.17 -2.80 -0.37
N GLU A 249 -61.29 -1.62 -1.00
CA GLU A 249 -60.21 -0.95 -1.74
C GLU A 249 -59.07 -0.44 -0.84
N GLN A 250 -59.37 0.09 0.35
CA GLN A 250 -58.35 0.52 1.32
C GLN A 250 -57.60 -0.68 1.90
N MET A 251 -58.29 -1.78 2.18
CA MET A 251 -57.67 -3.03 2.62
C MET A 251 -56.71 -3.60 1.55
N GLN A 252 -57.10 -3.53 0.28
CA GLN A 252 -56.26 -3.95 -0.84
C GLN A 252 -55.01 -3.06 -0.99
N LEU A 253 -55.17 -1.74 -0.84
CA LEU A 253 -54.04 -0.79 -0.82
C LEU A 253 -53.09 -1.04 0.35
N PHE A 254 -53.59 -1.31 1.55
CA PHE A 254 -52.75 -1.67 2.70
C PHE A 254 -52.02 -2.99 2.50
N ALA A 255 -52.69 -4.00 1.91
CA ALA A 255 -52.05 -5.27 1.59
C ALA A 255 -50.93 -5.10 0.55
N GLU A 256 -51.15 -4.26 -0.47
CA GLU A 256 -50.14 -3.92 -1.47
C GLU A 256 -48.98 -3.12 -0.87
N GLU A 257 -49.25 -2.14 0.00
CA GLU A 257 -48.23 -1.35 0.71
C GLU A 257 -47.39 -2.22 1.64
N ASN A 258 -48.01 -3.12 2.41
CA ASN A 258 -47.31 -4.08 3.27
C ASN A 258 -46.42 -5.02 2.46
N GLN A 259 -46.92 -5.53 1.33
CA GLN A 259 -46.11 -6.36 0.44
C GLN A 259 -44.93 -5.57 -0.16
N GLY A 260 -45.15 -4.31 -0.52
CA GLY A 260 -44.10 -3.39 -0.98
C GLY A 260 -43.04 -3.13 0.10
N MET A 261 -43.47 -2.92 1.34
CA MET A 261 -42.58 -2.72 2.48
C MET A 261 -41.71 -3.94 2.75
N LEU A 262 -42.29 -5.15 2.75
CA LEU A 262 -41.53 -6.40 2.92
C LEU A 262 -40.50 -6.62 1.81
N LYS A 263 -40.87 -6.33 0.55
CA LYS A 263 -39.93 -6.38 -0.58
C LYS A 263 -38.77 -5.41 -0.39
N HIS A 264 -39.05 -4.18 0.04
CA HIS A 264 -38.03 -3.16 0.30
C HIS A 264 -37.10 -3.57 1.46
N LEU A 265 -37.65 -4.10 2.57
CA LEU A 265 -36.86 -4.62 3.68
C LEU A 265 -35.97 -5.78 3.25
N GLY A 266 -36.49 -6.71 2.45
CA GLY A 266 -35.70 -7.80 1.87
C GLY A 266 -34.52 -7.28 1.05
N GLN A 267 -34.76 -6.32 0.16
CA GLN A 267 -33.71 -5.69 -0.65
C GLN A 267 -32.64 -4.98 0.21
N GLN A 268 -33.05 -4.25 1.26
CA GLN A 268 -32.11 -3.59 2.17
C GLN A 268 -31.25 -4.61 2.93
N LEU A 269 -31.82 -5.72 3.39
CA LEU A 269 -31.06 -6.77 4.08
C LEU A 269 -30.05 -7.43 3.15
N ASP A 270 -30.44 -7.72 1.91
CA ASP A 270 -29.52 -8.31 0.93
C ASP A 270 -28.38 -7.34 0.57
N GLN A 271 -28.66 -6.04 0.52
CA GLN A 271 -27.64 -5.01 0.34
C GLN A 271 -26.65 -4.96 1.51
N VAL A 272 -27.14 -4.94 2.76
CA VAL A 272 -26.30 -4.97 3.96
C VAL A 272 -25.44 -6.22 3.98
N ARG A 273 -26.00 -7.40 3.66
CA ARG A 273 -25.26 -8.66 3.55
C ARG A 273 -24.16 -8.59 2.49
N ALA A 274 -24.43 -8.02 1.33
CA ALA A 274 -23.45 -7.87 0.26
C ALA A 274 -22.28 -6.95 0.69
N VAL A 275 -22.58 -5.84 1.36
CA VAL A 275 -21.55 -4.92 1.89
C VAL A 275 -20.74 -5.61 2.99
N HIS A 276 -21.38 -6.37 3.90
CA HIS A 276 -20.68 -7.11 4.95
C HIS A 276 -19.69 -8.14 4.38
N ARG A 277 -20.11 -8.93 3.38
CA ARG A 277 -19.20 -9.87 2.69
C ARG A 277 -18.02 -9.14 2.05
N SER A 278 -18.28 -8.01 1.40
CA SER A 278 -17.22 -7.19 0.81
C SER A 278 -16.24 -6.68 1.86
N LEU A 279 -16.73 -6.26 3.03
CA LEU A 279 -15.90 -5.78 4.13
C LEU A 279 -15.05 -6.92 4.72
N GLU A 280 -15.63 -8.11 4.87
CA GLU A 280 -14.94 -9.31 5.35
C GLU A 280 -13.81 -9.75 4.41
N GLU A 281 -14.05 -9.77 3.10
CA GLU A 281 -12.97 -10.07 2.13
C GLU A 281 -11.83 -9.05 2.19
N ILE A 282 -12.16 -7.77 2.37
CA ILE A 282 -11.14 -6.70 2.46
C ILE A 282 -10.37 -6.81 3.78
N SER A 283 -11.05 -7.11 4.88
CA SER A 283 -10.37 -7.29 6.18
C SER A 283 -9.46 -8.51 6.16
N GLN A 284 -9.85 -9.61 5.50
CA GLN A 284 -8.97 -10.76 5.28
C GLN A 284 -7.73 -10.38 4.47
N LEU A 285 -7.90 -9.63 3.37
CA LEU A 285 -6.80 -9.16 2.52
C LEU A 285 -5.86 -8.23 3.30
N GLN A 286 -6.42 -7.29 4.07
CA GLN A 286 -5.65 -6.38 4.92
C GLN A 286 -4.90 -7.11 6.04
N THR A 287 -5.52 -8.11 6.65
CA THR A 287 -4.88 -8.93 7.69
C THR A 287 -3.69 -9.67 7.09
N SER A 288 -3.85 -10.28 5.91
CA SER A 288 -2.74 -10.91 5.20
C SER A 288 -1.62 -9.91 4.86
N LEU A 289 -1.97 -8.70 4.40
CA LEU A 289 -1.00 -7.63 4.14
C LEU A 289 -0.26 -7.19 5.42
N MET A 290 -0.98 -7.04 6.53
CA MET A 290 -0.40 -6.67 7.83
C MET A 290 0.58 -7.73 8.31
N THR A 291 0.20 -9.01 8.28
CA THR A 291 1.07 -10.12 8.68
C THR A 291 2.33 -10.19 7.81
N ASN A 292 2.20 -9.99 6.50
CA ASN A 292 3.36 -9.96 5.61
C ASN A 292 4.27 -8.77 5.91
N LEU A 293 3.71 -7.59 6.19
CA LEU A 293 4.48 -6.41 6.57
C LEU A 293 5.19 -6.58 7.91
N GLU A 294 4.55 -7.20 8.89
CA GLU A 294 5.17 -7.51 10.19
C GLU A 294 6.35 -8.48 10.01
N SER A 295 6.16 -9.53 9.21
CA SER A 295 7.23 -10.47 8.87
C SER A 295 8.39 -9.77 8.15
N GLN A 296 8.09 -8.89 7.20
CA GLN A 296 9.12 -8.14 6.47
C GLN A 296 9.82 -7.09 7.34
N ASN A 297 9.12 -6.44 8.27
CA ASN A 297 9.72 -5.45 9.15
C ASN A 297 10.82 -6.07 10.02
N ALA A 298 10.59 -7.27 10.55
CA ALA A 298 11.60 -8.01 11.31
C ALA A 298 12.85 -8.32 10.47
N HIS A 299 12.69 -8.65 9.18
CA HIS A 299 13.81 -8.88 8.28
C HIS A 299 14.58 -7.59 7.93
N ILE A 300 13.87 -6.47 7.75
CA ILE A 300 14.48 -5.17 7.49
C ILE A 300 15.30 -4.70 8.69
N ASP A 301 14.80 -4.85 9.91
CA ASP A 301 15.54 -4.50 11.12
C ASP A 301 16.85 -5.29 11.21
N GLN A 302 16.79 -6.59 10.90
CA GLN A 302 17.99 -7.43 10.80
C GLN A 302 18.93 -6.90 9.72
N LEU A 303 18.45 -6.61 8.52
CA LEU A 303 19.27 -6.11 7.41
C LEU A 303 19.90 -4.75 7.67
N VAL A 304 19.21 -3.86 8.37
CA VAL A 304 19.74 -2.56 8.79
C VAL A 304 20.91 -2.75 9.73
N GLN A 305 20.77 -3.61 10.74
CA GLN A 305 21.86 -3.97 11.64
C GLN A 305 23.04 -4.57 10.87
N ASP A 306 22.74 -5.45 9.93
CA ASP A 306 23.66 -6.13 9.04
C ASP A 306 24.40 -5.18 8.08
N SER A 307 23.77 -4.07 7.68
CA SER A 307 24.37 -2.99 6.89
C SER A 307 25.40 -2.23 7.70
N PHE A 308 25.14 -1.92 8.97
CA PHE A 308 26.14 -1.27 9.85
C PHE A 308 27.39 -2.13 10.01
N PHE A 309 27.23 -3.44 10.23
CA PHE A 309 28.36 -4.35 10.30
C PHE A 309 29.13 -4.45 8.97
N THR A 310 28.41 -4.37 7.85
CA THR A 310 29.02 -4.45 6.52
C THR A 310 29.82 -3.18 6.21
N GLU A 311 29.31 -2.01 6.58
CA GLU A 311 30.04 -0.74 6.46
C GLU A 311 31.33 -0.76 7.30
N GLU A 312 31.26 -1.26 8.54
CA GLU A 312 32.44 -1.42 9.39
C GLU A 312 33.45 -2.38 8.76
N ASN A 313 33.01 -3.55 8.32
CA ASN A 313 33.87 -4.59 7.74
C ASN A 313 34.55 -4.12 6.45
N VAL A 314 33.80 -3.48 5.53
CA VAL A 314 34.38 -2.91 4.30
C VAL A 314 35.36 -1.78 4.63
N GLY A 315 35.06 -0.95 5.63
CA GLY A 315 35.96 0.10 6.10
C GLY A 315 37.28 -0.46 6.63
N ARG A 316 37.22 -1.54 7.42
CA ARG A 316 38.38 -2.26 7.93
C ARG A 316 39.17 -2.93 6.80
N GLY A 317 38.50 -3.62 5.88
CA GLY A 317 39.11 -4.24 4.70
C GLY A 317 39.82 -3.24 3.80
N ASN A 318 39.24 -2.07 3.55
CA ASN A 318 39.92 -1.00 2.80
C ASN A 318 41.17 -0.46 3.53
N LYS A 319 41.12 -0.37 4.86
CA LYS A 319 42.27 0.04 5.68
C LYS A 319 43.38 -1.02 5.62
N GLU A 320 43.03 -2.29 5.60
CA GLU A 320 43.98 -3.40 5.46
C GLU A 320 44.57 -3.48 4.06
N LEU A 321 43.77 -3.28 3.01
CA LEU A 321 44.26 -3.15 1.64
C LEU A 321 45.26 -2.01 1.50
N LYS A 322 44.99 -0.86 2.12
CA LYS A 322 45.93 0.27 2.15
C LYS A 322 47.23 -0.10 2.88
N LYS A 323 47.14 -0.69 4.08
CA LYS A 323 48.31 -1.19 4.82
C LYS A 323 49.10 -2.25 4.04
N ALA A 324 48.42 -3.12 3.31
CA ALA A 324 49.05 -4.14 2.47
C ALA A 324 49.75 -3.52 1.26
N SER A 325 49.17 -2.46 0.66
CA SER A 325 49.81 -1.71 -0.43
C SER A 325 51.05 -0.92 0.02
N GLU A 326 51.09 -0.48 1.29
CA GLU A 326 52.21 0.25 1.88
C GLU A 326 53.34 -0.67 2.34
N ARG A 327 53.09 -1.97 2.52
CA ARG A 327 54.14 -2.92 2.90
C ARG A 327 55.10 -3.14 1.71
N PRO A 328 56.41 -2.88 1.87
CA PRO A 328 57.36 -3.16 0.80
C PRO A 328 57.34 -4.67 0.50
N SER A 329 57.30 -5.00 -0.78
CA SER A 329 57.21 -6.38 -1.25
C SER A 329 58.31 -7.23 -0.60
N THR A 330 57.90 -8.21 0.21
CA THR A 330 58.80 -9.19 0.84
C THR A 330 59.66 -9.90 -0.20
N ALA A 331 59.15 -10.09 -1.42
CA ALA A 331 59.91 -10.64 -2.55
C ALA A 331 61.06 -9.72 -3.00
N ARG A 332 60.87 -8.39 -3.02
CA ARG A 332 61.97 -7.45 -3.30
C ARG A 332 63.01 -7.47 -2.18
N LEU A 333 62.58 -7.55 -0.93
CA LEU A 333 63.48 -7.63 0.22
C LEU A 333 64.34 -8.91 0.15
N LEU A 334 63.72 -10.06 -0.18
CA LEU A 334 64.42 -11.33 -0.34
C LEU A 334 65.36 -11.30 -1.55
N TYR A 335 64.96 -10.72 -2.68
CA TYR A 335 65.83 -10.59 -3.86
C TYR A 335 67.07 -9.74 -3.57
N HIS A 336 66.90 -8.58 -2.91
CA HIS A 336 68.05 -7.76 -2.51
C HIS A 336 68.88 -8.44 -1.42
N GLY A 337 68.25 -9.15 -0.49
CA GLY A 337 68.93 -9.92 0.54
C GLY A 337 69.81 -11.03 -0.04
N THR A 338 69.30 -11.81 -0.99
CA THR A 338 70.08 -12.86 -1.66
C THR A 338 71.17 -12.26 -2.54
N TRP A 339 70.91 -11.17 -3.25
CA TRP A 339 71.92 -10.47 -4.03
C TRP A 339 73.09 -9.95 -3.16
N MET A 340 72.79 -9.30 -2.02
CA MET A 340 73.80 -8.83 -1.07
C MET A 340 74.58 -9.99 -0.45
N PHE A 341 73.91 -11.10 -0.12
CA PHE A 341 74.56 -12.29 0.41
C PHE A 341 75.50 -12.94 -0.61
N CYS A 342 75.09 -13.07 -1.86
CA CYS A 342 75.95 -13.58 -2.94
C CYS A 342 77.14 -12.65 -3.21
N ALA A 343 76.93 -11.33 -3.23
CA ALA A 343 78.01 -10.35 -3.41
C ALA A 343 79.04 -10.42 -2.27
N PHE A 344 78.56 -10.56 -1.02
CA PHE A 344 79.41 -10.73 0.16
C PHE A 344 80.29 -11.99 0.05
N LEU A 345 79.69 -13.13 -0.31
CA LEU A 345 80.44 -14.39 -0.47
C LEU A 345 81.55 -14.28 -1.52
N VAL A 346 81.28 -13.64 -2.67
CA VAL A 346 82.29 -13.44 -3.73
C VAL A 346 83.41 -12.52 -3.26
N THR A 347 83.10 -11.43 -2.56
CA THR A 347 84.14 -10.54 -2.02
C THR A 347 84.97 -11.19 -0.92
N TRP A 348 84.36 -12.06 -0.11
CA TRP A 348 85.05 -12.78 0.95
C TRP A 348 86.06 -13.77 0.36
N ASP A 349 85.65 -14.55 -0.65
CA ASP A 349 86.49 -15.52 -1.38
C ASP A 349 87.64 -14.86 -2.19
N LEU A 350 87.55 -13.56 -2.45
CA LEU A 350 88.58 -12.82 -3.20
C LEU A 350 89.64 -12.21 -2.28
N VAL A 351 89.30 -11.94 -1.02
CA VAL A 351 90.17 -11.26 -0.05
C VAL A 351 90.87 -12.25 0.90
N PHE A 352 90.21 -13.36 1.23
CA PHE A 352 90.75 -14.46 2.03
C PHE A 352 90.88 -15.71 1.17
#